data_AF-A0A9V1E7R1-F1
#
_entry.id   AF-A0A9V1E7R1-F1
#
_cell.length_a   1.000
_cell.length_b   1.000
_cell.length_c   1.000
_cell.angle_alpha   90.00
_cell.angle_beta   90.00
_cell.angle_gamma   90.00
#
_symmetry.space_group_name_H-M   'P 1'
#
loop_
_entity.id
_entity.type
_entity.pdbx_description
1 polymer ?
#
loop_
_entity_poly.entity_id
_entity_poly.type
_entity_poly.pdbx_seq_one_letter_code
_entity_poly.pdbx_strand_id
1 'polypeptide(L)'
;MMVSWKHCLFSVSLIMALIFVFVYKNELREDKHFLRASLSNASLLAEVCHQIFKGKLFYPTENALKTTFRESTCYDYMAQSHYITETLSKEEAGFPLAYTVTIHKDFGTFERLFRAIYMPQNVYCVHVDEKATDTFKNAVKQLLNCFPNAFLASKMEPVVYGGISRLQADLNCIKDLAASEVPWRYAINMCGQDFPLKTNKEIVQYLKGFKGKNITPGVLPPSHVIGRTKYVHRELLHQKNSYVIKTTKLKTPPPHNMTIYFGTAYVALTREFANFVLQDQHALDLLSWSKDTYSPDEHFWVTLNRIPVLLPDVTHDPTHLHATDEETET
;
A
#
# COMPACT_ATOMS: atom_id res chain seq x y z
N MET A 1 59.08 10.05 -17.39
CA MET A 1 57.86 9.38 -16.87
C MET A 1 56.58 10.24 -17.05
N MET A 2 56.34 10.87 -18.21
CA MET A 2 55.16 11.76 -18.42
C MET A 2 54.24 11.35 -19.58
N VAL A 3 54.51 10.22 -20.25
CA VAL A 3 53.71 9.75 -21.40
C VAL A 3 52.49 8.93 -20.94
N SER A 4 52.52 8.37 -19.73
CA SER A 4 51.49 7.44 -19.21
C SER A 4 50.15 8.13 -18.85
N TRP A 5 50.18 9.37 -18.34
CA TRP A 5 48.96 10.05 -17.86
C TRP A 5 48.01 10.41 -19.01
N LYS A 6 48.53 10.96 -20.11
CA LYS A 6 47.69 11.41 -21.25
C LYS A 6 46.97 10.25 -21.94
N HIS A 7 47.62 9.10 -22.07
CA HIS A 7 46.98 7.89 -22.60
C HIS A 7 45.91 7.35 -21.64
N CYS A 8 46.16 7.38 -20.34
CA CYS A 8 45.18 6.96 -19.34
C CYS A 8 43.92 7.86 -19.35
N LEU A 9 44.08 9.19 -19.43
CA LEU A 9 42.94 10.12 -19.54
C LEU A 9 42.13 9.90 -20.83
N PHE A 10 42.79 9.66 -21.96
CA PHE A 10 42.12 9.38 -23.22
C PHE A 10 41.35 8.06 -23.17
N SER A 11 41.96 7.01 -22.62
CA SER A 11 41.30 5.71 -22.42
C SER A 11 40.08 5.80 -21.49
N VAL A 12 40.18 6.54 -20.38
CA VAL A 12 39.05 6.75 -19.46
C VAL A 12 37.93 7.52 -20.14
N SER A 13 38.25 8.58 -20.89
CA SER A 13 37.25 9.36 -21.63
C SER A 13 36.55 8.53 -22.73
N LEU A 14 37.30 7.68 -23.44
CA LEU A 14 36.76 6.75 -24.43
C LEU A 14 35.83 5.73 -23.79
N ILE A 15 36.22 5.15 -22.65
CA ILE A 15 35.40 4.18 -21.91
C ILE A 15 34.10 4.84 -21.43
N MET A 16 34.17 6.06 -20.87
CA MET A 16 32.98 6.79 -20.45
C MET A 16 32.04 7.11 -21.62
N ALA A 17 32.60 7.50 -22.77
CA ALA A 17 31.80 7.75 -23.98
C ALA A 17 31.15 6.46 -24.50
N LEU A 18 31.86 5.32 -24.48
CA LEU A 18 31.32 4.03 -24.89
C LEU A 18 30.22 3.55 -23.93
N ILE A 19 30.40 3.72 -22.62
CA ILE A 19 29.37 3.43 -21.62
C ILE A 19 28.15 4.32 -21.87
N PHE A 20 28.35 5.63 -22.08
CA PHE A 20 27.25 6.56 -22.35
C PHE A 20 26.49 6.18 -23.62
N VAL A 21 27.19 5.85 -24.72
CA VAL A 21 26.56 5.39 -25.96
C VAL A 21 25.84 4.07 -25.76
N PHE A 22 26.39 3.14 -24.98
CA PHE A 22 25.78 1.86 -24.68
C PHE A 22 24.49 2.04 -23.86
N VAL A 23 24.54 2.83 -22.77
CA VAL A 23 23.39 3.18 -21.94
C VAL A 23 22.33 3.88 -22.78
N TYR A 24 22.70 4.91 -23.53
CA TYR A 24 21.77 5.67 -24.36
C TYR A 24 21.12 4.81 -25.47
N LYS A 25 21.89 3.92 -26.11
CA LYS A 25 21.33 2.97 -27.09
C LYS A 25 20.41 1.95 -26.45
N ASN A 26 20.68 1.53 -25.22
CA ASN A 26 19.84 0.58 -24.50
C ASN A 26 18.52 1.24 -24.06
N GLU A 27 18.56 2.43 -23.48
CA GLU A 27 17.39 3.28 -23.16
C GLU A 27 16.52 3.52 -24.41
N LEU A 28 17.11 3.99 -25.51
CA LEU A 28 16.39 4.19 -26.78
C LEU A 28 15.78 2.90 -27.36
N ARG A 29 16.41 1.75 -27.09
CA ARG A 29 15.91 0.45 -27.54
C ARG A 29 14.71 0.04 -26.69
N GLU A 30 14.76 0.28 -25.38
CA GLU A 30 13.66 0.05 -24.44
C GLU A 30 12.45 0.93 -24.80
N ASP A 31 12.66 2.23 -25.04
CA ASP A 31 11.62 3.16 -25.50
C ASP A 31 10.94 2.69 -26.79
N LYS A 32 11.73 2.27 -27.79
CA LYS A 32 11.18 1.76 -29.06
C LYS A 32 10.37 0.49 -28.87
N HIS A 33 10.80 -0.40 -27.97
CA HIS A 33 10.09 -1.65 -27.71
C HIS A 33 8.78 -1.38 -26.97
N PHE A 34 8.80 -0.51 -25.95
CA PHE A 34 7.62 -0.04 -25.25
C PHE A 34 6.60 0.61 -26.20
N LEU A 35 7.06 1.54 -27.04
CA LEU A 35 6.21 2.22 -28.02
C LEU A 35 5.59 1.21 -29.01
N ARG A 36 6.36 0.23 -29.48
CA ARG A 36 5.88 -0.80 -30.41
C ARG A 36 4.83 -1.71 -29.75
N ALA A 37 5.07 -2.18 -28.53
CA ALA A 37 4.12 -2.99 -27.78
C ALA A 37 2.82 -2.22 -27.50
N SER A 38 2.96 -0.97 -27.05
CA SER A 38 1.83 -0.05 -26.81
C SER A 38 1.00 0.20 -28.07
N LEU A 39 1.64 0.50 -29.21
CA LEU A 39 0.97 0.71 -30.50
C LEU A 39 0.24 -0.54 -31.01
N SER A 40 0.85 -1.71 -30.87
CA SER A 40 0.21 -2.99 -31.24
C SER A 40 -1.04 -3.24 -30.40
N ASN A 41 -0.97 -2.96 -29.10
CA ASN A 41 -2.08 -3.14 -28.18
C ASN A 41 -3.21 -2.13 -28.39
N ALA A 42 -2.89 -0.86 -28.66
CA ALA A 42 -3.88 0.19 -28.94
C ALA A 42 -4.67 -0.11 -30.23
N SER A 43 -4.00 -0.62 -31.27
CA SER A 43 -4.64 -1.05 -32.52
C SER A 43 -5.62 -2.19 -32.29
N LEU A 44 -5.23 -3.20 -31.49
CA LEU A 44 -6.11 -4.31 -31.11
C LEU A 44 -7.31 -3.82 -30.30
N LEU A 45 -7.11 -2.95 -29.31
CA LEU A 45 -8.20 -2.43 -28.48
C LEU A 45 -9.20 -1.60 -29.30
N ALA A 46 -8.71 -0.76 -30.22
CA ALA A 46 -9.57 0.02 -31.11
C ALA A 46 -10.44 -0.89 -32.00
N GLU A 47 -9.85 -1.95 -32.56
CA GLU A 47 -10.58 -2.94 -33.34
C GLU A 47 -11.64 -3.66 -32.49
N VAL A 48 -11.29 -4.10 -31.28
CA VAL A 48 -12.22 -4.75 -30.34
C VAL A 48 -13.39 -3.82 -29.97
N CYS A 49 -13.09 -2.58 -29.59
CA CYS A 49 -14.12 -1.58 -29.30
C CYS A 49 -15.03 -1.38 -30.51
N HIS A 50 -14.49 -1.28 -31.71
CA HIS A 50 -15.27 -1.10 -32.92
C HIS A 50 -16.19 -2.29 -33.24
N GLN A 51 -15.71 -3.52 -33.02
CA GLN A 51 -16.52 -4.73 -33.18
C GLN A 51 -17.65 -4.82 -32.14
N ILE A 52 -17.37 -4.44 -30.87
CA ILE A 52 -18.39 -4.36 -29.80
C ILE A 52 -19.46 -3.32 -30.16
N PHE A 53 -19.06 -2.12 -30.60
CA PHE A 53 -20.00 -1.08 -31.03
C PHE A 53 -20.87 -1.51 -32.22
N LYS A 54 -20.37 -2.42 -33.06
CA LYS A 54 -21.11 -3.03 -34.18
C LYS A 54 -21.99 -4.22 -33.74
N GLY A 55 -22.15 -4.47 -32.45
CA GLY A 55 -22.99 -5.55 -31.91
C GLY A 55 -22.43 -6.95 -32.15
N LYS A 56 -21.14 -7.07 -32.50
CA LYS A 56 -20.50 -8.37 -32.71
C LYS A 56 -19.91 -8.88 -31.40
N LEU A 57 -20.17 -10.16 -31.11
CA LEU A 57 -19.55 -10.87 -30.00
C LEU A 57 -18.05 -11.05 -30.28
N PHE A 58 -17.23 -10.40 -29.46
CA PHE A 58 -15.79 -10.62 -29.45
C PHE A 58 -15.46 -11.69 -28.41
N TYR A 59 -14.88 -12.81 -28.86
CA TYR A 59 -14.32 -13.84 -28.00
C TYR A 59 -12.79 -13.67 -28.01
N PRO A 60 -12.18 -13.14 -26.93
CA PRO A 60 -10.73 -13.08 -26.85
C PRO A 60 -10.19 -14.52 -26.92
N THR A 61 -9.41 -14.84 -27.96
CA THR A 61 -8.78 -16.15 -28.13
C THR A 61 -7.67 -16.40 -27.09
N GLU A 62 -7.17 -15.34 -26.47
CA GLU A 62 -6.22 -15.37 -25.35
C GLU A 62 -6.73 -14.40 -24.27
N ASN A 63 -6.65 -14.78 -22.99
CA ASN A 63 -6.77 -13.81 -21.91
C ASN A 63 -5.72 -12.72 -22.15
N ALA A 64 -6.15 -11.49 -22.45
CA ALA A 64 -5.26 -10.37 -22.78
C ALA A 64 -4.24 -10.05 -21.66
N LEU A 65 -4.49 -10.54 -20.45
CA LEU A 65 -3.49 -10.62 -19.39
C LEU A 65 -2.69 -11.92 -19.55
N LYS A 66 -1.55 -11.86 -20.25
CA LYS A 66 -0.54 -12.93 -20.17
C LYS A 66 0.06 -12.89 -18.76
N THR A 67 -0.50 -13.69 -17.86
CA THR A 67 -0.03 -13.89 -16.48
C THR A 67 1.28 -14.68 -16.39
N THR A 68 1.96 -14.92 -17.50
CA THR A 68 3.22 -15.66 -17.54
C THR A 68 4.39 -14.70 -17.61
N PHE A 69 5.05 -14.50 -16.47
CA PHE A 69 6.44 -14.04 -16.35
C PHE A 69 7.39 -15.07 -17.02
N ARG A 70 7.30 -15.24 -18.34
CA ARG A 70 8.25 -16.04 -19.13
C ARG A 70 9.21 -15.08 -19.81
N GLU A 71 10.49 -15.11 -19.42
CA GLU A 71 11.63 -14.45 -20.11
C GLU A 71 11.36 -13.05 -20.69
N SER A 72 10.40 -12.31 -20.12
CA SER A 72 10.01 -10.98 -20.55
C SER A 72 10.77 -9.99 -19.71
N THR A 73 11.35 -8.96 -20.32
CA THR A 73 11.90 -7.84 -19.56
C THR A 73 10.78 -7.15 -18.78
N CYS A 74 11.11 -6.44 -17.70
CA CYS A 74 10.10 -5.69 -16.94
C CYS A 74 9.34 -4.68 -17.81
N TYR A 75 10.02 -4.08 -18.78
CA TYR A 75 9.40 -3.19 -19.77
C TYR A 75 8.33 -3.89 -20.59
N ASP A 76 8.63 -5.09 -21.11
CA ASP A 76 7.66 -5.87 -21.89
C ASP A 76 6.45 -6.23 -21.07
N TYR A 77 6.67 -6.65 -19.82
CA TYR A 77 5.61 -6.98 -18.88
C TYR A 77 4.71 -5.77 -18.59
N MET A 78 5.30 -4.62 -18.27
CA MET A 78 4.56 -3.39 -17.96
C MET A 78 3.73 -2.92 -19.15
N ALA A 79 4.31 -2.95 -20.36
CA ALA A 79 3.62 -2.55 -21.60
C ALA A 79 2.47 -3.52 -21.96
N GLN A 80 2.72 -4.82 -21.91
CA GLN A 80 1.71 -5.84 -22.24
C GLN A 80 0.59 -5.89 -21.21
N SER A 81 0.90 -5.62 -19.94
CA SER A 81 -0.08 -5.60 -18.85
C SER A 81 -0.81 -4.26 -18.73
N HIS A 82 -0.44 -3.26 -19.53
CA HIS A 82 -1.03 -1.92 -19.56
C HIS A 82 -0.89 -1.14 -18.24
N TYR A 83 0.30 -1.19 -17.62
CA TYR A 83 0.59 -0.31 -16.48
C TYR A 83 0.71 1.15 -16.94
N ILE A 84 0.24 2.05 -16.09
CA ILE A 84 0.45 3.50 -16.27
C ILE A 84 1.85 3.81 -15.76
N THR A 85 2.77 4.12 -16.67
CA THR A 85 4.20 4.31 -16.36
C THR A 85 4.61 5.79 -16.26
N GLU A 86 3.69 6.71 -16.55
CA GLU A 86 3.89 8.16 -16.45
C GLU A 86 2.78 8.82 -15.63
N THR A 87 3.13 9.93 -14.96
CA THR A 87 2.15 10.73 -14.21
C THR A 87 1.11 11.32 -15.15
N LEU A 88 -0.18 11.08 -14.89
CA LEU A 88 -1.26 11.55 -15.77
C LEU A 88 -1.60 13.04 -15.60
N SER A 89 -1.23 13.66 -14.48
CA SER A 89 -1.46 15.08 -14.25
C SER A 89 -0.47 15.69 -13.25
N LYS A 90 -0.23 17.01 -13.38
CA LYS A 90 0.54 17.79 -12.38
C LYS A 90 -0.09 17.72 -10.99
N GLU A 91 -1.41 17.60 -10.94
CA GLU A 91 -2.15 17.50 -9.68
C GLU A 91 -1.78 16.23 -8.91
N GLU A 92 -1.76 15.09 -9.59
CA GLU A 92 -1.41 13.80 -9.03
C GLU A 92 0.08 13.70 -8.71
N ALA A 93 0.95 14.24 -9.58
CA ALA A 93 2.39 14.32 -9.34
C ALA A 93 2.72 15.13 -8.06
N GLY A 94 1.95 16.19 -7.77
CA GLY A 94 2.13 17.02 -6.58
C GLY A 94 1.51 16.45 -5.30
N PHE A 95 0.82 15.31 -5.37
CA PHE A 95 0.17 14.68 -4.21
C PHE A 95 0.42 13.15 -4.20
N PRO A 96 1.67 12.70 -3.99
CA PRO A 96 1.96 11.27 -3.99
C PRO A 96 1.24 10.54 -2.85
N LEU A 97 0.77 9.33 -3.13
CA LEU A 97 0.15 8.43 -2.16
C LEU A 97 1.09 7.29 -1.81
N ALA A 98 0.96 6.78 -0.60
CA ALA A 98 1.57 5.54 -0.16
C ALA A 98 0.50 4.47 0.04
N TYR A 99 0.83 3.22 -0.24
CA TYR A 99 -0.06 2.08 -0.01
C TYR A 99 0.62 1.01 0.84
N THR A 100 -0.09 0.50 1.86
CA THR A 100 0.24 -0.78 2.48
C THR A 100 -0.70 -1.83 1.91
N VAL A 101 -0.16 -2.92 1.37
CA VAL A 101 -0.97 -3.98 0.76
C VAL A 101 -0.64 -5.31 1.44
N THR A 102 -1.56 -5.80 2.26
CA THR A 102 -1.38 -7.07 3.00
C THR A 102 -2.04 -8.22 2.24
N ILE A 103 -1.24 -9.20 1.80
CA ILE A 103 -1.68 -10.33 0.95
C ILE A 103 -1.19 -11.68 1.45
N HIS A 104 -1.93 -12.76 1.15
CA HIS A 104 -1.56 -14.12 1.56
C HIS A 104 -1.81 -15.22 0.51
N LYS A 105 -2.50 -14.90 -0.60
CA LYS A 105 -2.86 -15.84 -1.67
C LYS A 105 -3.37 -15.11 -2.93
N ASP A 106 -3.76 -15.88 -3.95
CA ASP A 106 -4.47 -15.43 -5.16
C ASP A 106 -3.71 -14.37 -5.97
N PHE A 107 -2.56 -14.76 -6.54
CA PHE A 107 -1.65 -13.84 -7.24
C PHE A 107 -2.32 -13.03 -8.36
N GLY A 108 -3.16 -13.66 -9.17
CA GLY A 108 -3.85 -12.96 -10.27
C GLY A 108 -4.82 -11.87 -9.78
N THR A 109 -5.39 -12.02 -8.58
CA THR A 109 -6.22 -10.96 -7.97
C THR A 109 -5.36 -9.81 -7.49
N PHE A 110 -4.25 -10.13 -6.80
CA PHE A 110 -3.29 -9.12 -6.37
C PHE A 110 -2.68 -8.35 -7.55
N GLU A 111 -2.28 -9.04 -8.62
CA GLU A 111 -1.74 -8.42 -9.84
C GLU A 111 -2.74 -7.42 -10.44
N ARG A 112 -4.03 -7.78 -10.50
CA ARG A 112 -5.09 -6.88 -10.99
C ARG A 112 -5.30 -5.68 -10.08
N LEU A 113 -5.31 -5.88 -8.76
CA LEU A 113 -5.41 -4.80 -7.77
C LEU A 113 -4.21 -3.85 -7.92
N PHE A 114 -3.00 -4.39 -7.90
CA PHE A 114 -1.77 -3.62 -7.99
C PHE A 114 -1.76 -2.76 -9.26
N ARG A 115 -2.09 -3.33 -10.41
CA ARG A 115 -2.26 -2.56 -11.65
C ARG A 115 -3.29 -1.44 -11.55
N ALA A 116 -4.43 -1.68 -10.90
CA ALA A 116 -5.51 -0.70 -10.79
C ALA A 116 -5.13 0.51 -9.91
N ILE A 117 -4.26 0.33 -8.91
CA ILE A 117 -3.80 1.40 -8.01
C ILE A 117 -2.43 1.97 -8.39
N TYR A 118 -1.69 1.32 -9.29
CA TYR A 118 -0.32 1.69 -9.64
C TYR A 118 -0.26 3.04 -10.36
N MET A 119 0.61 3.92 -9.86
CA MET A 119 1.03 5.17 -10.47
C MET A 119 2.52 5.40 -10.15
N PRO A 120 3.32 5.95 -11.09
CA PRO A 120 4.77 6.03 -10.94
C PRO A 120 5.23 7.01 -9.85
N GLN A 121 4.42 8.01 -9.50
CA GLN A 121 4.74 8.98 -8.44
C GLN A 121 4.43 8.45 -7.03
N ASN A 122 3.57 7.43 -6.89
CA ASN A 122 3.17 6.88 -5.60
C ASN A 122 4.23 5.90 -5.07
N VAL A 123 4.04 5.35 -3.88
CA VAL A 123 4.91 4.31 -3.30
C VAL A 123 4.10 3.17 -2.68
N TYR A 124 4.58 1.93 -2.82
CA TYR A 124 3.82 0.73 -2.46
C TYR A 124 4.67 -0.21 -1.59
N CYS A 125 4.22 -0.46 -0.37
CA CYS A 125 4.75 -1.54 0.46
C CYS A 125 3.79 -2.73 0.44
N VAL A 126 4.31 -3.91 0.12
CA VAL A 126 3.53 -5.15 0.06
C VAL A 126 4.00 -6.08 1.16
N HIS A 127 3.10 -6.38 2.09
CA HIS A 127 3.30 -7.41 3.10
C HIS A 127 2.73 -8.73 2.59
N VAL A 128 3.58 -9.76 2.53
CA VAL A 128 3.19 -11.12 2.16
C VAL A 128 3.21 -11.97 3.42
N ASP A 129 2.07 -12.54 3.80
CA ASP A 129 1.96 -13.40 4.99
C ASP A 129 3.08 -14.46 4.99
N GLU A 130 3.78 -14.57 6.12
CA GLU A 130 4.89 -15.51 6.28
C GLU A 130 4.45 -16.97 6.03
N LYS A 131 3.17 -17.28 6.24
CA LYS A 131 2.59 -18.61 6.00
C LYS A 131 2.24 -18.88 4.53
N ALA A 132 2.34 -17.88 3.65
CA ALA A 132 2.05 -18.08 2.23
C ALA A 132 3.08 -19.01 1.59
N THR A 133 2.69 -19.68 0.50
CA THR A 133 3.57 -20.61 -0.21
C THR A 133 4.76 -19.89 -0.85
N ASP A 134 5.90 -20.56 -0.96
CA ASP A 134 7.09 -19.97 -1.58
C ASP A 134 6.85 -19.59 -3.05
N THR A 135 6.03 -20.37 -3.76
CA THR A 135 5.59 -20.03 -5.13
C THR A 135 4.87 -18.69 -5.17
N PHE A 136 3.95 -18.43 -4.24
CA PHE A 136 3.23 -17.15 -4.16
C PHE A 136 4.17 -16.00 -3.81
N LYS A 137 5.02 -16.18 -2.78
CA LYS A 137 6.03 -15.19 -2.37
C LYS A 137 6.97 -14.81 -3.51
N ASN A 138 7.44 -15.81 -4.26
CA ASN A 138 8.34 -15.61 -5.39
C ASN A 138 7.64 -14.88 -6.56
N ALA A 139 6.38 -15.21 -6.86
CA ALA A 139 5.61 -14.51 -7.89
C ALA A 139 5.39 -13.03 -7.54
N VAL A 140 5.02 -12.72 -6.29
CA VAL A 140 4.90 -11.33 -5.81
C VAL A 140 6.24 -10.61 -5.91
N LYS A 141 7.33 -11.23 -5.46
CA LYS A 141 8.68 -10.64 -5.55
C LYS A 141 9.07 -10.31 -6.99
N GLN A 142 8.83 -11.24 -7.92
CA GLN A 142 9.12 -11.04 -9.34
C GLN A 142 8.31 -9.89 -9.94
N LEU A 143 7.03 -9.77 -9.58
CA LEU A 143 6.20 -8.64 -10.00
C LEU A 143 6.77 -7.32 -9.52
N LEU A 144 7.04 -7.19 -8.21
CA LEU A 144 7.47 -5.93 -7.61
C LEU A 144 8.85 -5.49 -8.08
N ASN A 145 9.74 -6.42 -8.44
CA ASN A 145 11.06 -6.10 -9.01
C ASN A 145 10.98 -5.28 -10.31
N CYS A 146 9.83 -5.25 -10.98
CA CYS A 146 9.61 -4.44 -12.17
C CYS A 146 9.22 -2.99 -11.89
N PHE A 147 8.98 -2.62 -10.63
CA PHE A 147 8.49 -1.30 -10.26
C PHE A 147 9.41 -0.67 -9.22
N PRO A 148 10.15 0.41 -9.54
CA PRO A 148 11.15 0.99 -8.64
C PRO A 148 10.53 1.60 -7.37
N ASN A 149 9.24 1.93 -7.41
CA ASN A 149 8.48 2.54 -6.33
C ASN A 149 7.60 1.52 -5.56
N ALA A 150 7.82 0.22 -5.76
CA ALA A 150 7.12 -0.83 -5.03
C ALA A 150 8.09 -1.84 -4.44
N PHE A 151 7.85 -2.29 -3.21
CA PHE A 151 8.75 -3.19 -2.51
C PHE A 151 8.03 -4.11 -1.53
N LEU A 152 8.67 -5.22 -1.21
CA LEU A 152 8.24 -6.11 -0.12
C LEU A 152 8.58 -5.47 1.23
N ALA A 153 7.67 -5.59 2.20
CA ALA A 153 7.94 -5.19 3.57
C ALA A 153 9.25 -5.82 4.10
N SER A 154 10.03 -5.05 4.85
CA SER A 154 11.30 -5.49 5.44
C SER A 154 11.12 -6.60 6.48
N LYS A 155 9.92 -6.70 7.05
CA LYS A 155 9.54 -7.74 8.01
C LYS A 155 8.15 -8.29 7.70
N MET A 156 8.08 -9.60 7.46
CA MET A 156 6.84 -10.35 7.31
C MET A 156 6.35 -10.87 8.67
N GLU A 157 5.05 -11.09 8.79
CA GLU A 157 4.40 -11.60 9.98
C GLU A 157 3.53 -12.81 9.59
N PRO A 158 3.42 -13.84 10.44
CA PRO A 158 2.50 -14.95 10.24
C PRO A 158 1.09 -14.54 10.68
N VAL A 159 0.36 -13.82 9.82
CA VAL A 159 -0.86 -13.10 10.20
C VAL A 159 -1.97 -14.02 10.71
N VAL A 160 -2.41 -13.82 11.95
CA VAL A 160 -3.50 -14.55 12.60
C VAL A 160 -4.75 -13.66 12.63
N TYR A 161 -5.88 -14.21 12.17
CA TYR A 161 -7.15 -13.51 12.20
C TYR A 161 -7.54 -13.12 13.65
N GLY A 162 -7.91 -11.86 13.82
CA GLY A 162 -8.25 -11.26 15.13
C GLY A 162 -7.05 -11.05 16.05
N GLY A 163 -5.83 -11.25 15.55
CA GLY A 163 -4.59 -11.12 16.31
C GLY A 163 -3.80 -9.85 16.00
N ILE A 164 -2.83 -9.54 16.86
CA ILE A 164 -1.91 -8.39 16.70
C ILE A 164 -1.07 -8.46 15.43
N SER A 165 -0.74 -9.65 14.95
CA SER A 165 0.04 -9.86 13.73
C SER A 165 -0.58 -9.18 12.51
N ARG A 166 -1.92 -9.03 12.45
CA ARG A 166 -2.59 -8.25 11.40
C ARG A 166 -2.24 -6.77 11.45
N LEU A 167 -2.29 -6.15 12.64
CA LEU A 167 -1.88 -4.76 12.82
C LEU A 167 -0.37 -4.59 12.60
N GLN A 168 0.43 -5.55 13.07
CA GLN A 168 1.88 -5.53 12.93
C GLN A 168 2.33 -5.59 11.46
N ALA A 169 1.60 -6.30 10.59
CA ALA A 169 1.84 -6.30 9.16
C ALA A 169 1.75 -4.89 8.54
N ASP A 170 0.71 -4.13 8.88
CA ASP A 170 0.58 -2.74 8.43
C ASP A 170 1.67 -1.86 9.04
N LEU A 171 1.97 -1.99 10.33
CA LEU A 171 3.02 -1.21 11.00
C LEU A 171 4.42 -1.44 10.40
N ASN A 172 4.73 -2.67 9.99
CA ASN A 172 5.99 -2.96 9.29
C ASN A 172 6.07 -2.19 7.97
N CYS A 173 4.97 -2.18 7.18
CA CYS A 173 4.92 -1.38 5.97
C CYS A 173 4.95 0.13 6.21
N ILE A 174 4.23 0.62 7.23
CA ILE A 174 4.26 2.04 7.62
C ILE A 174 5.68 2.48 7.97
N LYS A 175 6.44 1.64 8.68
CA LYS A 175 7.85 1.89 8.99
C LYS A 175 8.70 2.04 7.74
N ASP A 176 8.58 1.12 6.79
CA ASP A 176 9.36 1.16 5.54
C ASP A 176 8.96 2.34 4.65
N LEU A 177 7.65 2.65 4.58
CA LEU A 177 7.13 3.80 3.85
C LEU A 177 7.58 5.13 4.47
N ALA A 178 7.64 5.25 5.79
CA ALA A 178 8.15 6.44 6.47
C ALA A 178 9.62 6.73 6.08
N ALA A 179 10.42 5.68 5.87
CA ALA A 179 11.80 5.77 5.42
C ALA A 179 11.96 6.02 3.90
N SER A 180 10.88 5.95 3.11
CA SER A 180 10.92 6.21 1.67
C SER A 180 11.28 7.67 1.38
N GLU A 181 12.05 7.88 0.32
CA GLU A 181 12.38 9.20 -0.22
C GLU A 181 11.18 9.87 -0.91
N VAL A 182 10.16 9.09 -1.30
CA VAL A 182 8.94 9.63 -1.91
C VAL A 182 8.21 10.51 -0.89
N PRO A 183 7.95 11.80 -1.18
CA PRO A 183 7.30 12.71 -0.26
C PRO A 183 5.77 12.52 -0.27
N TRP A 184 5.33 11.30 0.04
CA TRP A 184 3.92 10.93 0.06
C TRP A 184 3.14 11.68 1.14
N ARG A 185 1.85 11.91 0.87
CA ARG A 185 0.94 12.72 1.69
C ARG A 185 0.08 11.86 2.61
N TYR A 186 -0.44 10.78 2.06
CA TYR A 186 -1.31 9.83 2.77
C TYR A 186 -0.86 8.40 2.49
N ALA A 187 -0.85 7.57 3.53
CA ALA A 187 -0.77 6.12 3.45
C ALA A 187 -2.19 5.52 3.54
N ILE A 188 -2.55 4.68 2.57
CA ILE A 188 -3.82 3.96 2.52
C ILE A 188 -3.52 2.47 2.68
N ASN A 189 -4.11 1.81 3.68
CA ASN A 189 -3.96 0.36 3.80
C ASN A 189 -5.07 -0.39 3.07
N MET A 190 -4.69 -1.53 2.49
CA MET A 190 -5.56 -2.40 1.72
C MET A 190 -5.18 -3.86 1.94
N CYS A 191 -6.11 -4.78 1.71
CA CYS A 191 -5.86 -6.21 1.63
C CYS A 191 -5.98 -6.70 0.18
N GLY A 192 -5.49 -7.92 -0.09
CA GLY A 192 -5.49 -8.50 -1.44
C GLY A 192 -6.87 -8.76 -2.08
N GLN A 193 -7.97 -8.51 -1.37
CA GLN A 193 -9.33 -8.64 -1.87
C GLN A 193 -10.05 -7.29 -2.07
N ASP A 194 -9.40 -6.18 -1.71
CA ASP A 194 -9.93 -4.85 -2.00
C ASP A 194 -9.80 -4.52 -3.50
N PHE A 195 -10.59 -3.54 -3.96
CA PHE A 195 -10.47 -3.01 -5.32
C PHE A 195 -10.91 -1.55 -5.37
N PRO A 196 -10.17 -0.65 -6.07
CA PRO A 196 -10.53 0.77 -6.10
C PRO A 196 -11.82 1.02 -6.89
N LEU A 197 -12.72 1.83 -6.33
CA LEU A 197 -13.95 2.32 -6.98
C LEU A 197 -13.80 3.76 -7.54
N LYS A 198 -12.60 4.31 -7.45
CA LYS A 198 -12.23 5.67 -7.80
C LYS A 198 -10.86 5.65 -8.47
N THR A 199 -10.66 6.52 -9.43
CA THR A 199 -9.36 6.76 -10.06
C THR A 199 -8.38 7.38 -9.06
N ASN A 200 -7.07 7.28 -9.33
CA ASN A 200 -6.06 7.93 -8.50
C ASN A 200 -6.33 9.45 -8.35
N LYS A 201 -6.71 10.13 -9.42
CA LYS A 201 -7.08 11.55 -9.40
C LYS A 201 -8.25 11.84 -8.46
N GLU A 202 -9.32 11.05 -8.51
CA GLU A 202 -10.46 11.22 -7.61
C GLU A 202 -10.07 10.97 -6.14
N ILE A 203 -9.23 9.97 -5.88
CA ILE A 203 -8.70 9.70 -4.53
C ILE A 203 -7.87 10.89 -4.03
N VAL A 204 -6.96 11.42 -4.86
CA VAL A 204 -6.16 12.61 -4.55
C VAL A 204 -7.05 13.81 -4.21
N GLN A 205 -8.07 14.08 -5.03
CA GLN A 205 -9.00 15.19 -4.82
C GLN A 205 -9.80 15.03 -3.53
N TYR A 206 -10.27 13.81 -3.23
CA TYR A 206 -10.99 13.51 -2.00
C TYR A 206 -10.11 13.72 -0.77
N LEU A 207 -8.88 13.18 -0.78
CA LEU A 207 -7.94 13.30 0.34
C LEU A 207 -7.49 14.74 0.60
N LYS A 208 -7.33 15.56 -0.44
CA LYS A 208 -7.08 17.01 -0.28
C LYS A 208 -8.18 17.71 0.54
N GLY A 209 -9.43 17.25 0.40
CA GLY A 209 -10.56 17.77 1.17
C GLY A 209 -10.42 17.61 2.68
N PHE A 210 -9.63 16.63 3.15
CA PHE A 210 -9.40 16.38 4.58
C PHE A 210 -8.37 17.32 5.20
N LYS A 211 -7.67 18.15 4.40
CA LYS A 211 -6.76 19.21 4.88
C LYS A 211 -5.74 18.71 5.94
N GLY A 212 -5.14 17.54 5.70
CA GLY A 212 -4.14 16.95 6.61
C GLY A 212 -4.72 16.22 7.82
N LYS A 213 -6.03 15.94 7.84
CA LYS A 213 -6.65 15.07 8.85
C LYS A 213 -6.65 13.61 8.38
N ASN A 214 -6.51 12.69 9.33
CA ASN A 214 -6.60 11.25 9.07
C ASN A 214 -8.06 10.80 8.90
N ILE A 215 -8.24 9.66 8.22
CA ILE A 215 -9.52 8.98 8.05
C ILE A 215 -9.47 7.68 8.84
N THR A 216 -10.05 7.69 10.04
CA THR A 216 -10.15 6.54 10.94
C THR A 216 -11.56 6.47 11.55
N PRO A 217 -12.59 6.07 10.78
CA PRO A 217 -13.96 6.09 11.26
C PRO A 217 -14.13 5.11 12.43
N GLY A 218 -14.97 5.50 13.39
CA GLY A 218 -15.31 4.64 14.53
C GLY A 218 -15.99 5.39 15.66
N VAL A 219 -16.40 4.63 16.67
CA VAL A 219 -17.31 5.02 17.75
C VAL A 219 -16.77 4.59 19.11
N LEU A 220 -17.42 5.03 20.18
CA LEU A 220 -17.20 4.46 21.51
C LEU A 220 -17.56 2.96 21.52
N PRO A 221 -16.90 2.14 22.37
CA PRO A 221 -17.01 0.69 22.31
C PRO A 221 -18.46 0.22 22.51
N PRO A 222 -19.11 -0.41 21.51
CA PRO A 222 -20.40 -1.04 21.72
C PRO A 222 -20.29 -2.25 22.65
N SER A 223 -21.39 -2.63 23.31
CA SER A 223 -21.40 -3.68 24.35
C SER A 223 -20.75 -5.00 23.92
N HIS A 224 -20.89 -5.38 22.66
CA HIS A 224 -20.39 -6.65 22.13
C HIS A 224 -18.86 -6.68 21.93
N VAL A 225 -18.18 -5.52 21.80
CA VAL A 225 -16.71 -5.47 21.63
C VAL A 225 -15.95 -5.24 22.93
N ILE A 226 -16.62 -4.87 24.03
CA ILE A 226 -15.98 -4.65 25.34
C ILE A 226 -15.10 -5.84 25.75
N GLY A 227 -15.54 -7.07 25.44
CA GLY A 227 -14.79 -8.29 25.73
C GLY A 227 -13.39 -8.34 25.09
N ARG A 228 -13.20 -7.68 23.94
CA ARG A 228 -11.96 -7.69 23.14
C ARG A 228 -10.79 -6.99 23.82
N THR A 229 -11.08 -5.98 24.63
CA THR A 229 -10.09 -5.19 25.38
C THR A 229 -10.18 -5.36 26.90
N LYS A 230 -11.25 -5.99 27.41
CA LYS A 230 -11.38 -6.33 28.83
C LYS A 230 -10.50 -7.51 29.25
N TYR A 231 -10.28 -8.48 28.35
CA TYR A 231 -9.55 -9.71 28.64
C TYR A 231 -8.27 -9.82 27.81
N VAL A 232 -7.29 -10.52 28.36
CA VAL A 232 -6.07 -10.89 27.65
C VAL A 232 -6.40 -11.96 26.62
N HIS A 233 -5.93 -11.76 25.39
CA HIS A 233 -6.02 -12.68 24.28
C HIS A 233 -4.62 -13.15 23.88
N ARG A 234 -4.52 -14.37 23.33
CA ARG A 234 -3.25 -14.93 22.88
C ARG A 234 -3.38 -15.46 21.47
N GLU A 235 -2.50 -15.03 20.58
CA GLU A 235 -2.30 -15.66 19.29
C GLU A 235 -1.67 -17.04 19.45
N LEU A 236 -2.23 -18.04 18.78
CA LEU A 236 -1.70 -19.39 18.73
C LEU A 236 -1.43 -19.78 17.27
N LEU A 237 -0.15 -19.88 16.93
CA LEU A 237 0.28 -20.37 15.63
C LEU A 237 0.16 -21.89 15.58
N HIS A 238 -0.57 -22.39 14.59
CA HIS A 238 -0.69 -23.81 14.29
C HIS A 238 -0.48 -24.03 12.79
N GLN A 239 0.05 -25.20 12.43
CA GLN A 239 0.38 -25.56 11.05
C GLN A 239 -0.79 -25.49 10.07
N LYS A 240 -2.02 -25.76 10.55
CA LYS A 240 -3.24 -25.75 9.70
C LYS A 240 -4.07 -24.49 9.90
N ASN A 241 -4.46 -24.22 11.15
CA ASN A 241 -5.36 -23.11 11.48
C ASN A 241 -4.82 -22.36 12.69
N SER A 242 -4.21 -21.20 12.46
CA SER A 242 -3.85 -20.28 13.54
C SER A 242 -5.08 -19.52 14.02
N TYR A 243 -5.18 -19.25 15.32
CA TYR A 243 -6.34 -18.60 15.92
C TYR A 243 -5.97 -17.81 17.17
N VAL A 244 -6.88 -16.96 17.63
CA VAL A 244 -6.75 -16.21 18.88
C VAL A 244 -7.66 -16.80 19.94
N ILE A 245 -7.11 -17.04 21.13
CA ILE A 245 -7.89 -17.47 22.29
C ILE A 245 -8.09 -16.31 23.27
N LYS A 246 -9.31 -16.19 23.77
CA LYS A 246 -9.61 -15.37 24.93
C LYS A 246 -9.22 -16.10 26.20
N THR A 247 -8.50 -15.44 27.10
CA THR A 247 -8.17 -15.97 28.43
C THR A 247 -9.13 -15.43 29.50
N THR A 248 -9.05 -15.98 30.71
CA THR A 248 -9.79 -15.47 31.88
C THR A 248 -9.10 -14.27 32.55
N LYS A 249 -7.86 -13.94 32.17
CA LYS A 249 -7.08 -12.84 32.75
C LYS A 249 -7.65 -11.50 32.28
N LEU A 250 -7.94 -10.60 33.22
CA LEU A 250 -8.31 -9.22 32.93
C LEU A 250 -7.10 -8.42 32.48
N LYS A 251 -7.30 -7.49 31.55
CA LYS A 251 -6.30 -6.51 31.16
C LYS A 251 -6.21 -5.38 32.18
N THR A 252 -5.04 -4.73 32.24
CA THR A 252 -4.91 -3.44 32.91
C THR A 252 -5.69 -2.38 32.14
N PRO A 253 -6.07 -1.26 32.79
CA PRO A 253 -6.61 -0.11 32.08
C PRO A 253 -5.70 0.34 30.93
N PRO A 254 -6.26 0.98 29.88
CA PRO A 254 -5.47 1.60 28.83
C PRO A 254 -4.40 2.55 29.39
N PRO A 255 -3.22 2.65 28.75
CA PRO A 255 -2.18 3.58 29.18
C PRO A 255 -2.68 5.03 29.07
N HIS A 256 -2.06 5.94 29.82
CA HIS A 256 -2.35 7.39 29.76
C HIS A 256 -3.81 7.76 30.02
N ASN A 257 -4.58 6.89 30.68
CA ASN A 257 -6.01 7.05 30.92
C ASN A 257 -6.81 7.33 29.63
N MET A 258 -6.34 6.80 28.49
CA MET A 258 -6.97 7.07 27.20
C MET A 258 -8.29 6.31 27.06
N THR A 259 -9.25 6.94 26.39
CA THR A 259 -10.50 6.28 26.01
C THR A 259 -10.26 5.46 24.75
N ILE A 260 -10.57 4.16 24.81
CA ILE A 260 -10.47 3.27 23.64
C ILE A 260 -11.70 3.46 22.77
N TYR A 261 -11.48 3.65 21.46
CA TYR A 261 -12.52 3.70 20.43
C TYR A 261 -12.42 2.47 19.54
N PHE A 262 -13.51 2.10 18.88
CA PHE A 262 -13.55 0.99 17.92
C PHE A 262 -14.02 1.48 16.56
N GLY A 263 -13.43 0.91 15.51
CA GLY A 263 -13.63 1.28 14.13
C GLY A 263 -13.22 0.15 13.20
N THR A 264 -12.67 0.52 12.06
CA THR A 264 -12.22 -0.42 11.03
C THR A 264 -10.71 -0.55 11.03
N ALA A 265 -10.20 -1.69 10.54
CA ALA A 265 -8.80 -1.88 10.24
C ALA A 265 -8.32 -0.98 9.08
N TYR A 266 -9.23 -0.49 8.24
CA TYR A 266 -8.92 0.23 6.99
C TYR A 266 -8.96 1.75 7.17
N VAL A 267 -7.87 2.42 6.85
CA VAL A 267 -7.58 3.81 7.21
C VAL A 267 -6.84 4.54 6.10
N ALA A 268 -6.93 5.87 6.12
CA ALA A 268 -6.03 6.75 5.38
C ALA A 268 -5.32 7.68 6.36
N LEU A 269 -4.00 7.58 6.44
CA LEU A 269 -3.19 8.23 7.47
C LEU A 269 -2.25 9.24 6.84
N THR A 270 -2.09 10.42 7.41
CA THR A 270 -1.07 11.37 6.96
C THR A 270 0.33 10.86 7.28
N ARG A 271 1.33 11.39 6.57
CA ARG A 271 2.74 11.06 6.85
C ARG A 271 3.15 11.48 8.26
N GLU A 272 2.64 12.61 8.73
CA GLU A 272 2.86 13.10 10.09
C GLU A 272 2.29 12.13 11.12
N PHE A 273 1.07 11.63 10.91
CA PHE A 273 0.47 10.64 11.80
C PHE A 273 1.19 9.29 11.76
N ALA A 274 1.63 8.85 10.58
CA ALA A 274 2.46 7.65 10.45
C ALA A 274 3.76 7.76 11.25
N ASN A 275 4.44 8.91 11.20
CA ASN A 275 5.64 9.15 12.02
C ASN A 275 5.31 9.19 13.53
N PHE A 276 4.22 9.84 13.92
CA PHE A 276 3.72 9.82 15.30
C PHE A 276 3.52 8.39 15.81
N VAL A 277 2.84 7.54 15.04
CA VAL A 277 2.58 6.13 15.41
C VAL A 277 3.88 5.36 15.69
N LEU A 278 4.96 5.69 14.98
CA LEU A 278 6.25 4.99 15.09
C LEU A 278 7.15 5.52 16.21
N GLN A 279 6.92 6.75 16.68
CA GLN A 279 7.90 7.47 17.52
C GLN A 279 7.32 7.96 18.86
N ASP A 280 6.04 8.30 18.92
CA ASP A 280 5.44 8.89 20.12
C ASP A 280 5.20 7.84 21.20
N GLN A 281 5.53 8.18 22.45
CA GLN A 281 5.40 7.26 23.57
C GLN A 281 3.96 6.82 23.83
N HIS A 282 2.96 7.68 23.60
CA HIS A 282 1.55 7.30 23.74
C HIS A 282 1.16 6.24 22.72
N ALA A 283 1.67 6.37 21.48
CA ALA A 283 1.43 5.40 20.42
C ALA A 283 2.11 4.06 20.72
N LEU A 284 3.37 4.10 21.15
CA LEU A 284 4.14 2.91 21.51
C LEU A 284 3.55 2.17 22.72
N ASP A 285 3.08 2.91 23.73
CA ASP A 285 2.44 2.33 24.91
C ASP A 285 1.08 1.72 24.57
N LEU A 286 0.26 2.38 23.74
CA LEU A 286 -1.00 1.80 23.27
C LEU A 286 -0.74 0.55 22.42
N LEU A 287 0.28 0.56 21.56
CA LEU A 287 0.64 -0.61 20.76
C LEU A 287 1.02 -1.77 21.67
N SER A 288 1.89 -1.52 22.65
CA SER A 288 2.31 -2.51 23.65
C SER A 288 1.11 -3.08 24.41
N TRP A 289 0.21 -2.22 24.88
CA TRP A 289 -1.02 -2.64 25.55
C TRP A 289 -1.97 -3.41 24.61
N SER A 290 -1.98 -3.13 23.32
CA SER A 290 -2.88 -3.77 22.34
C SER A 290 -2.41 -5.14 21.89
N LYS A 291 -1.15 -5.54 22.17
CA LYS A 291 -0.58 -6.82 21.68
C LYS A 291 -1.37 -8.06 22.09
N ASP A 292 -2.02 -8.03 23.25
CA ASP A 292 -2.78 -9.14 23.81
C ASP A 292 -4.28 -8.82 23.92
N THR A 293 -4.80 -8.07 22.94
CA THR A 293 -6.24 -7.83 22.73
C THR A 293 -6.75 -8.61 21.52
N TYR A 294 -8.07 -8.61 21.31
CA TYR A 294 -8.68 -9.18 20.11
C TYR A 294 -8.98 -8.10 19.06
N SER A 295 -8.57 -8.33 17.82
CA SER A 295 -8.67 -7.39 16.69
C SER A 295 -8.13 -5.99 17.00
N PRO A 296 -6.84 -5.85 17.40
CA PRO A 296 -6.29 -4.55 17.75
C PRO A 296 -6.25 -3.54 16.60
N ASP A 297 -6.24 -4.01 15.36
CA ASP A 297 -6.40 -3.22 14.15
C ASP A 297 -7.71 -2.41 14.12
N GLU A 298 -8.76 -2.89 14.80
CA GLU A 298 -10.05 -2.20 14.88
C GLU A 298 -10.15 -1.17 16.01
N HIS A 299 -9.15 -1.04 16.90
CA HIS A 299 -9.15 0.02 17.93
C HIS A 299 -7.91 0.90 17.93
N PHE A 300 -6.77 0.41 17.44
CA PHE A 300 -5.48 1.10 17.54
C PHE A 300 -5.49 2.43 16.78
N TRP A 301 -5.78 2.42 15.47
CA TRP A 301 -5.75 3.61 14.62
C TRP A 301 -6.73 4.68 15.09
N VAL A 302 -7.96 4.25 15.34
CA VAL A 302 -9.10 5.10 15.69
C VAL A 302 -8.98 5.71 17.09
N THR A 303 -8.29 5.03 18.01
CA THR A 303 -7.95 5.55 19.35
C THR A 303 -6.84 6.59 19.25
N LEU A 304 -5.74 6.30 18.55
CA LEU A 304 -4.63 7.25 18.42
C LEU A 304 -5.04 8.56 17.76
N ASN A 305 -5.90 8.50 16.74
CA ASN A 305 -6.39 9.69 16.05
C ASN A 305 -7.29 10.61 16.92
N ARG A 306 -7.64 10.19 18.14
CA ARG A 306 -8.41 10.99 19.12
C ARG A 306 -7.57 11.47 20.29
N ILE A 307 -6.26 11.23 20.29
CA ILE A 307 -5.35 11.78 21.29
C ILE A 307 -5.20 13.29 21.03
N PRO A 308 -5.45 14.17 22.03
CA PRO A 308 -5.39 15.61 21.85
C PRO A 308 -4.03 16.14 21.33
N VAL A 309 -2.93 15.42 21.57
CA VAL A 309 -1.57 15.76 21.13
C VAL A 309 -1.45 15.94 19.60
N LEU A 310 -2.35 15.33 18.83
CA LEU A 310 -2.35 15.41 17.36
C LEU A 310 -3.32 16.47 16.80
N LEU A 311 -4.11 17.11 17.65
CA LEU A 311 -4.95 18.22 17.26
C LEU A 311 -4.11 19.50 17.43
N PRO A 312 -3.83 20.26 16.36
CA PRO A 312 -3.30 21.61 16.55
C PRO A 312 -4.25 22.35 17.49
N ASP A 313 -3.70 22.99 18.51
CA ASP A 313 -4.39 23.64 19.62
C ASP A 313 -5.61 24.43 19.14
N VAL A 314 -6.78 23.78 19.13
CA VAL A 314 -8.06 24.45 18.91
C VAL A 314 -8.47 24.94 20.28
N THR A 315 -7.95 26.11 20.64
CA THR A 315 -8.55 26.93 21.69
C THR A 315 -10.07 26.93 21.51
N HIS A 316 -10.77 26.53 22.57
CA HIS A 316 -12.22 26.35 22.72
C HIS A 316 -13.12 26.94 21.63
N ASP A 317 -13.77 26.06 20.86
CA ASP A 317 -15.11 26.31 20.32
C ASP A 317 -16.01 25.10 20.62
N PRO A 318 -17.02 25.21 21.51
CA PRO A 318 -17.86 24.09 21.95
C PRO A 318 -18.87 23.61 20.89
N THR A 319 -18.87 24.13 19.67
CA THR A 319 -19.99 23.95 18.73
C THR A 319 -19.88 22.79 17.72
N HIS A 320 -18.79 22.00 17.73
CA HIS A 320 -18.58 20.98 16.67
C HIS A 320 -18.67 19.51 17.11
N LEU A 321 -19.28 19.19 18.25
CA LEU A 321 -19.48 17.81 18.71
C LEU A 321 -20.78 17.13 18.23
N HIS A 322 -21.56 17.76 17.35
CA HIS A 322 -22.75 17.16 16.75
C HIS A 322 -22.82 17.43 15.25
N ALA A 323 -22.14 16.60 14.46
CA ALA A 323 -22.41 16.50 13.01
C ALA A 323 -21.82 15.19 12.45
N THR A 324 -22.39 14.05 12.86
CA THR A 324 -22.54 12.83 12.03
C THR A 324 -23.34 11.83 12.87
N ASP A 325 -24.63 12.06 13.04
CA ASP A 325 -25.60 11.07 13.51
C ASP A 325 -26.99 11.62 13.13
N GLU A 326 -27.32 11.59 11.83
CA GLU A 326 -28.70 11.57 11.32
C GLU A 326 -28.67 11.34 9.81
N GLU A 327 -29.73 10.68 9.31
CA GLU A 327 -30.00 10.27 7.93
C GLU A 327 -29.43 8.91 7.47
N THR A 328 -30.02 7.83 8.00
CA THR A 328 -30.66 6.81 7.14
C THR A 328 -31.84 6.17 7.88
N GLU A 329 -33.00 6.82 7.78
CA GLU A 329 -34.29 6.17 8.02
C GLU A 329 -35.29 6.70 6.97
N THR A 330 -35.33 6.02 5.82
CA THR A 330 -36.50 5.89 4.93
C THR A 330 -36.32 4.66 4.06
#